data_AF-A0A6A2RT07-F1
#
_entry.id   AF-A0A6A2RT07-F1
#
_cell.length_a   1.000
_cell.length_b   1.000
_cell.length_c   1.000
_cell.angle_alpha   90.00
_cell.angle_beta   90.00
_cell.angle_gamma   90.00
#
_symmetry.space_group_name_H-M   'P 1'
#
loop_
_entity.id
_entity.type
_entity.pdbx_description
1 polymer ?
#
loop_
_entity_poly.entity_id
_entity_poly.type
_entity_poly.pdbx_seq_one_letter_code
_entity_poly.pdbx_strand_id
1 'polypeptide(L)'
;MKDIIELLQNERTKTVDALKQGEQDKLSYLQQIDKALGWLKVVEDNELATVGSYKIHRLPDPHSGFSYYHLMVDNESGDPKDWTEYKPDNQSLELCFDDIIITRK
;
A
#
# COMPACT_ATOMS: atom_id res chain seq x y z
N MET A 1 -15.39 -0.42 9.44
CA MET A 1 -13.90 -0.36 9.53
C MET A 1 -13.48 0.09 10.92
N LYS A 2 -14.03 1.20 11.43
CA LYS A 2 -13.87 1.65 12.83
C LYS A 2 -13.99 0.53 13.88
N ASP A 3 -15.07 -0.27 13.83
CA ASP A 3 -15.27 -1.37 14.80
C ASP A 3 -14.15 -2.43 14.77
N ILE A 4 -13.57 -2.70 13.60
CA ILE A 4 -12.46 -3.65 13.42
C ILE A 4 -11.15 -3.04 13.93
N ILE A 5 -10.92 -1.75 13.66
CA ILE A 5 -9.74 -1.03 14.17
C ILE A 5 -9.77 -1.00 15.69
N GLU A 6 -10.92 -0.67 16.29
CA GLU A 6 -11.09 -0.65 17.74
C GLU A 6 -10.88 -2.04 18.36
N LEU A 7 -11.43 -3.09 17.74
CA LEU A 7 -11.20 -4.47 18.17
C LEU A 7 -9.71 -4.83 18.15
N LEU A 8 -9.00 -4.52 17.05
CA LEU A 8 -7.57 -4.80 16.93
C LEU A 8 -6.72 -3.97 17.89
N GLN A 9 -7.08 -2.72 18.16
CA GLN A 9 -6.41 -1.87 19.16
C GLN A 9 -6.56 -2.42 20.58
N ASN A 10 -7.73 -2.94 20.92
CA ASN A 10 -7.98 -3.60 22.20
C ASN A 10 -7.17 -4.89 22.32
N GLU A 11 -7.15 -5.73 21.29
CA GLU A 11 -6.33 -6.95 21.26
C GLU A 11 -4.83 -6.66 21.33
N ARG A 12 -4.37 -5.60 20.64
CA ARG A 12 -2.99 -5.10 20.74
C ARG A 12 -2.63 -4.79 22.19
N THR A 13 -3.49 -4.05 22.89
CA THR A 13 -3.26 -3.64 24.29
C THR A 13 -3.14 -4.85 25.21
N LYS A 14 -4.06 -5.81 25.10
CA LYS A 14 -4.00 -7.08 25.86
C LYS A 14 -2.72 -7.85 25.58
N THR A 15 -2.31 -7.92 24.31
CA THR A 15 -1.10 -8.63 23.89
C THR A 15 0.16 -7.98 24.44
N VAL A 16 0.22 -6.65 24.45
CA VAL A 16 1.31 -5.88 25.07
C VAL A 16 1.40 -6.15 26.58
N ASP A 17 0.26 -6.20 27.27
CA ASP A 17 0.26 -6.46 28.72
C ASP A 17 0.69 -7.89 29.05
N ALA A 18 0.30 -8.88 28.22
CA ALA A 18 0.80 -10.25 28.33
C ALA A 18 2.32 -10.34 28.10
N LEU A 19 2.86 -9.61 27.13
CA LEU A 19 4.31 -9.54 26.89
C LEU A 19 5.07 -8.96 28.08
N LYS A 20 4.53 -7.92 28.73
CA LYS A 20 5.09 -7.36 29.97
C LYS A 20 5.08 -8.37 31.13
N GLN A 21 4.13 -9.31 31.13
CA GLN A 21 4.04 -10.41 32.10
C GLN A 21 4.97 -11.60 31.78
N GLY A 22 5.70 -11.56 30.66
CA GLY A 22 6.69 -12.57 30.29
C GLY A 22 6.24 -13.56 29.22
N GLU A 23 5.04 -13.42 28.65
CA GLU A 23 4.52 -14.28 27.57
C GLU A 23 5.16 -13.93 26.22
N GLN A 24 6.45 -14.22 26.05
CA GLN A 24 7.26 -13.83 24.88
C GLN A 24 6.80 -14.49 23.56
N ASP A 25 6.10 -15.62 23.63
CA ASP A 25 5.50 -16.30 22.47
C ASP A 25 4.47 -15.43 21.74
N LYS A 26 3.90 -14.42 22.42
CA LYS A 26 2.94 -13.47 21.84
C LYS A 26 3.56 -12.39 20.96
N LEU A 27 4.88 -12.29 20.86
CA LEU A 27 5.55 -11.23 20.09
C LEU A 27 5.16 -11.27 18.60
N SER A 28 5.14 -12.47 18.00
CA SER A 28 4.75 -12.66 16.59
C SER A 28 3.28 -12.23 16.36
N TYR A 29 2.41 -12.49 17.34
CA TYR A 29 1.01 -12.09 17.25
C TYR A 29 0.85 -10.56 17.31
N LEU A 30 1.57 -9.89 18.21
CA LEU A 30 1.60 -8.42 18.26
C LEU A 30 2.05 -7.81 16.93
N GLN A 31 3.11 -8.34 16.33
CA GLN A 31 3.61 -7.88 15.01
C GLN A 31 2.55 -8.03 13.91
N GLN A 32 1.75 -9.10 13.94
CA GLN A 32 0.66 -9.30 12.99
C GLN A 32 -0.48 -8.29 13.21
N ILE A 33 -0.84 -7.99 14.47
CA ILE A 33 -1.84 -6.97 14.79
C ILE A 33 -1.37 -5.59 14.32
N ASP A 34 -0.11 -5.23 14.61
CA ASP A 34 0.48 -3.95 14.19
C ASP A 34 0.49 -3.82 12.66
N LYS A 35 0.85 -4.90 11.94
CA LYS A 35 0.79 -4.95 10.48
C LYS A 35 -0.64 -4.76 9.96
N ALA A 36 -1.62 -5.45 10.55
CA ALA A 36 -3.02 -5.33 10.16
C ALA A 36 -3.57 -3.91 10.38
N LEU A 37 -3.27 -3.30 11.53
CA LEU A 37 -3.62 -1.92 11.83
C LEU A 37 -2.98 -0.93 10.83
N GLY A 38 -1.72 -1.15 10.46
CA GLY A 38 -1.03 -0.36 9.44
C GLY A 38 -1.75 -0.41 8.09
N TRP A 39 -2.15 -1.60 7.64
CA TRP A 39 -2.91 -1.75 6.39
C TRP A 39 -4.29 -1.09 6.44
N LEU A 40 -5.02 -1.25 7.55
CA LEU A 40 -6.32 -0.60 7.72
C LEU A 40 -6.21 0.93 7.68
N LYS A 41 -5.15 1.49 8.27
CA LYS A 41 -4.87 2.92 8.19
C LYS A 41 -4.61 3.38 6.75
N VAL A 42 -3.79 2.63 5.98
CA VAL A 42 -3.58 2.93 4.55
C VAL A 42 -4.90 2.93 3.78
N VAL A 43 -5.80 1.99 4.09
CA VAL A 43 -7.12 1.91 3.46
C VAL A 43 -8.01 3.09 3.83
N GLU A 44 -8.02 3.55 5.08
CA GLU A 44 -8.79 4.73 5.49
C GLU A 44 -8.22 6.03 4.92
N ASP A 45 -6.91 6.26 5.08
CA ASP A 45 -6.22 7.50 4.66
C ASP A 45 -6.31 7.74 3.14
N ASN A 46 -6.39 6.65 2.36
CA ASN A 46 -6.53 6.70 0.90
C ASN A 46 -7.97 6.45 0.42
N GLU A 47 -8.97 6.50 1.33
CA GLU A 47 -10.39 6.23 1.08
C GLU A 47 -10.66 4.95 0.28
N LEU A 48 -9.78 3.95 0.40
CA LEU A 48 -9.87 2.70 -0.35
C LEU A 48 -11.04 1.81 0.13
N ALA A 49 -11.69 2.17 1.24
CA ALA A 49 -12.89 1.49 1.70
C ALA A 49 -14.17 1.89 0.92
N THR A 50 -14.14 2.99 0.16
CA THR A 50 -15.35 3.65 -0.38
C THR A 50 -15.76 3.16 -1.77
N VAL A 51 -14.88 2.43 -2.47
CA VAL A 51 -15.11 2.01 -3.86
C VAL A 51 -15.47 0.52 -3.91
N GLY A 52 -16.48 0.17 -4.72
CA GLY A 52 -17.00 -1.19 -4.82
C GLY A 52 -16.04 -2.20 -5.46
N SER A 53 -15.07 -1.75 -6.25
CA SER A 53 -14.03 -2.63 -6.80
C SER A 53 -12.77 -1.85 -7.19
N TYR A 54 -11.64 -2.56 -7.17
CA TYR A 54 -10.35 -2.06 -7.63
C TYR A 54 -9.83 -2.95 -8.76
N LYS A 55 -9.05 -2.36 -9.65
CA LYS A 55 -8.11 -3.12 -10.48
C LYS A 55 -6.73 -3.03 -9.85
N ILE A 56 -6.11 -4.19 -9.72
CA ILE A 56 -4.76 -4.34 -9.20
C ILE A 56 -3.89 -4.77 -10.38
N HIS A 57 -2.94 -3.92 -10.76
CA HIS A 57 -1.99 -4.20 -11.83
C HIS A 57 -0.60 -4.36 -11.23
N ARG A 58 0.01 -5.53 -11.43
CA ARG A 58 1.40 -5.77 -11.09
C ARG A 58 2.27 -5.42 -12.29
N LEU A 59 3.31 -4.62 -12.07
CA LEU A 59 4.25 -4.26 -13.13
C LEU A 59 5.03 -5.50 -13.56
N PRO A 60 5.06 -5.82 -14.87
CA PRO A 60 5.71 -7.03 -15.35
C PRO A 60 7.24 -6.94 -15.21
N ASP A 61 7.94 -8.06 -15.38
CA ASP A 61 9.38 -8.02 -15.61
C ASP A 61 9.62 -7.57 -17.07
N PRO A 62 10.37 -6.48 -17.31
CA PRO A 62 10.69 -6.03 -18.67
C PRO A 62 11.71 -6.93 -19.38
N HIS A 63 12.34 -7.89 -18.69
CA HIS A 63 13.32 -8.84 -19.22
C HIS A 63 14.53 -8.19 -19.95
N SER A 64 14.80 -6.92 -19.68
CA SER A 64 15.76 -6.09 -20.41
C SER A 64 17.00 -5.72 -19.60
N GLY A 65 17.09 -6.15 -18.33
CA GLY A 65 18.17 -5.77 -17.40
C GLY A 65 18.01 -4.37 -16.79
N PHE A 66 17.06 -3.58 -17.27
CA PHE A 66 16.62 -2.32 -16.64
C PHE A 66 15.26 -2.57 -15.98
N SER A 67 15.14 -2.26 -14.70
CA SER A 67 13.97 -2.63 -13.89
C SER A 67 12.99 -1.50 -13.62
N TYR A 68 13.20 -0.30 -14.17
CA TYR A 68 12.44 0.91 -13.79
C TYR A 68 11.33 1.26 -14.78
N TYR A 69 10.17 1.62 -14.22
CA TYR A 69 9.01 2.15 -14.92
C TYR A 69 8.82 3.63 -14.58
N HIS A 70 8.32 4.41 -15.54
CA HIS A 70 7.87 5.78 -15.32
C HIS A 70 6.37 5.86 -15.60
N LEU A 71 5.64 6.60 -14.77
CA LEU A 71 4.26 6.97 -15.06
C LEU A 71 4.25 8.22 -15.94
N MET A 72 3.52 8.16 -17.05
CA MET A 72 3.41 9.24 -18.01
C MET A 72 1.96 9.73 -18.05
N VAL A 73 1.77 11.05 -18.01
CA VAL A 73 0.51 11.73 -18.32
C VAL A 73 0.48 11.95 -19.83
N ASP A 74 -0.52 11.39 -20.49
CA ASP A 74 -0.63 11.39 -21.95
C ASP A 74 -0.98 12.76 -22.54
N ASN A 75 -1.43 13.70 -21.70
CA ASN A 75 -1.90 15.03 -22.08
C ASN A 75 -2.92 14.99 -23.23
N GLU A 76 -3.80 13.98 -23.20
CA GLU A 76 -4.83 13.74 -24.22
C GLU A 76 -4.28 13.50 -25.65
N SER A 77 -2.99 13.13 -25.76
CA SER A 77 -2.33 12.83 -27.04
C SER A 77 -1.90 11.37 -27.13
N GLY A 78 -2.03 10.80 -28.33
CA GLY A 78 -1.47 9.48 -28.65
C GLY A 78 0.02 9.50 -29.02
N ASP A 79 0.62 10.69 -29.21
CA ASP A 79 2.06 10.83 -29.51
C ASP A 79 2.86 10.91 -28.20
N PRO A 80 3.76 9.95 -27.91
CA PRO A 80 4.58 9.96 -26.71
C PRO A 80 5.44 11.21 -26.51
N LYS A 81 5.68 12.00 -27.56
CA LYS A 81 6.41 13.28 -27.45
C LYS A 81 5.65 14.33 -26.66
N ASP A 82 4.33 14.24 -26.64
CA ASP A 82 3.47 15.17 -25.91
C ASP A 82 3.28 14.74 -24.45
N TRP A 83 3.77 13.55 -24.08
CA TRP A 83 3.59 13.00 -22.75
C TRP A 83 4.55 13.64 -21.76
N THR A 84 4.06 13.88 -20.54
CA THR A 84 4.87 14.39 -19.44
C THR A 84 4.96 13.38 -18.33
N GLU A 85 6.14 13.24 -17.72
CA GLU A 85 6.31 12.33 -16.59
C GLU A 85 5.51 12.83 -15.38
N TYR A 86 4.77 11.93 -14.74
CA TYR A 86 4.08 12.20 -13.49
C TYR A 86 5.11 12.32 -12.35
N LYS A 87 5.19 13.52 -11.76
CA LYS A 87 6.15 13.85 -10.71
C LYS A 87 5.46 14.38 -9.45
N PRO A 88 5.02 13.50 -8.54
CA PRO A 88 4.55 13.97 -7.24
C PRO A 88 5.71 14.69 -6.53
N ASP A 89 5.43 15.85 -5.93
CA ASP A 89 6.42 16.67 -5.23
C ASP A 89 7.67 17.04 -6.05
N ASN A 90 7.49 17.19 -7.38
CA ASN A 90 8.56 17.45 -8.35
C ASN A 90 9.65 16.37 -8.41
N GLN A 91 9.37 15.16 -7.94
CA GLN A 91 10.28 14.01 -7.99
C GLN A 91 9.71 12.91 -8.87
N SER A 92 10.59 12.22 -9.60
CA SER A 92 10.20 11.02 -10.34
C SER A 92 9.75 9.93 -9.37
N LEU A 93 8.62 9.32 -9.66
CA LEU A 93 8.17 8.14 -8.92
C LEU A 93 8.96 6.92 -9.42
N GLU A 94 9.91 6.43 -8.62
CA GLU A 94 10.66 5.21 -8.94
C GLU A 94 9.75 3.99 -8.77
N LEU A 95 9.39 3.36 -9.89
CA LEU A 95 8.62 2.12 -9.93
C LEU A 95 9.48 1.00 -10.49
N CYS A 96 9.43 -0.18 -9.90
CA CYS A 96 10.16 -1.36 -10.32
C CYS A 96 9.23 -2.49 -10.78
N PHE A 97 9.81 -3.52 -11.40
CA PHE A 97 9.09 -4.80 -11.57
C PHE A 97 8.53 -5.26 -10.22
N ASP A 98 7.40 -5.97 -10.24
CA ASP A 98 6.65 -6.43 -9.07
C ASP A 98 5.93 -5.36 -8.22
N ASP A 99 6.17 -4.07 -8.46
CA ASP A 99 5.35 -3.02 -7.86
C ASP A 99 3.90 -3.09 -8.35
N ILE A 100 2.99 -2.53 -7.55
CA ILE A 100 1.55 -2.64 -7.77
C ILE A 100 0.94 -1.25 -7.95
N ILE A 101 0.15 -1.11 -9.01
CA ILE A 101 -0.73 0.04 -9.22
C ILE A 101 -2.16 -0.39 -8.87
N ILE A 102 -2.80 0.39 -7.99
CA ILE A 102 -4.20 0.22 -7.61
C ILE A 102 -5.00 1.33 -8.28
N THR A 103 -5.98 0.96 -9.11
CA THR A 103 -6.91 1.92 -9.72
C THR A 103 -8.34 1.65 -9.26
N ARG A 104 -9.06 2.73 -8.99
CA ARG A 104 -10.50 2.72 -8.66
C ARG A 104 -11.30 2.41 -9.93
N LYS A 105 -12.37 1.61 -9.80
CA LYS A 105 -13.30 1.31 -10.90
C LYS A 105 -14.71 1.78 -10.55
#